data_AF-A0A966Y3M5-F1
#
_entry.id   AF-A0A966Y3M5-F1
#
_cell.length_a   1.000
_cell.length_b   1.000
_cell.length_c   1.000
_cell.angle_alpha   90.00
_cell.angle_beta   90.00
_cell.angle_gamma   90.00
#
_symmetry.space_group_name_H-M   'P 1'
#
loop_
_entity.id
_entity.type
_entity.pdbx_description
1 polymer ?
#
loop_
_entity_poly.entity_id
_entity_poly.type
_entity_poly.pdbx_seq_one_letter_code
_entity_poly.pdbx_strand_id
1 'polypeptide(L)'
;ERIIQSPRDIKEILAVDLNACNNYQNGKVAAEDISCPSLFIFGELDKMVNIEIGKKFSQMVKNSSQHIINCGHMIMIENAFEMREKISEFLK
;
A
#
# COMPACT_ATOMS: atom_id res chain seq x y z
N GLU A 1 -5.64 -16.93 19.31
CA GLU A 1 -4.87 -15.68 19.49
C GLU A 1 -4.05 -15.77 20.77
N ARG A 2 -2.84 -15.20 20.79
CA ARG A 2 -1.96 -15.24 21.98
C ARG A 2 -2.36 -14.08 22.89
N ILE A 3 -2.80 -14.37 24.13
CA ILE A 3 -3.19 -13.32 25.07
C ILE A 3 -1.92 -12.66 25.60
N ILE A 4 -1.81 -11.34 25.46
CA ILE A 4 -0.70 -10.56 26.01
C ILE A 4 -0.89 -10.47 27.52
N GLN A 5 -0.01 -11.10 28.29
CA GLN A 5 -0.11 -11.15 29.76
C GLN A 5 0.92 -10.24 30.44
N SER A 6 1.94 -9.78 29.70
CA SER A 6 3.03 -8.99 30.25
C SER A 6 3.73 -8.09 29.21
N PRO A 7 4.46 -7.05 29.65
CA PRO A 7 5.33 -6.25 28.78
C PRO A 7 6.40 -7.07 28.04
N ARG A 8 6.82 -8.20 28.61
CA ARG A 8 7.79 -9.11 27.97
C ARG A 8 7.18 -9.79 26.74
N ASP A 9 5.91 -10.19 26.83
CA ASP A 9 5.20 -10.79 25.70
C ASP A 9 5.10 -9.82 24.53
N ILE A 10 4.87 -8.53 24.80
CA ILE A 10 4.86 -7.47 23.78
C ILE A 10 6.22 -7.39 23.08
N LYS A 11 7.32 -7.38 23.83
CA LYS A 11 8.67 -7.31 23.28
C LYS A 11 8.98 -8.52 22.40
N GLU A 12 8.60 -9.72 22.83
CA GLU A 12 8.84 -10.96 22.09
C GLU A 12 8.02 -11.00 20.80
N ILE A 13 6.74 -10.59 20.84
CA ILE A 13 5.89 -10.47 19.64
C ILE A 13 6.48 -9.45 18.66
N LEU A 14 6.83 -8.25 19.12
CA LEU A 14 7.41 -7.22 18.26
C LEU A 14 8.73 -7.68 17.63
N ALA A 15 9.58 -8.40 18.37
CA ALA A 15 10.83 -8.93 17.83
C ALA A 15 10.58 -9.96 16.72
N VAL A 16 9.57 -10.82 16.87
CA VAL A 16 9.16 -11.77 15.82
C VAL A 16 8.66 -11.04 14.59
N ASP A 17 7.78 -10.06 14.76
CA ASP A 17 7.18 -9.31 13.65
C ASP A 17 8.23 -8.49 12.88
N LEU A 18 9.12 -7.79 13.58
CA LEU A 18 10.21 -7.04 12.95
C LEU A 18 11.20 -7.96 12.22
N ASN A 19 11.50 -9.13 12.77
CA ASN A 19 12.33 -10.13 12.08
C ASN A 19 11.65 -10.66 10.82
N ALA A 20 10.32 -10.86 10.84
CA ALA A 20 9.58 -11.25 9.65
C ALA A 20 9.64 -10.17 8.56
N CYS A 21 9.43 -8.90 8.92
CA CYS A 21 9.59 -7.76 8.02
C CYS A 21 11.01 -7.68 7.44
N ASN A 22 12.03 -7.85 8.28
CA ASN A 22 13.44 -7.82 7.84
C ASN A 22 13.77 -8.97 6.89
N ASN A 23 13.22 -10.16 7.10
CA ASN A 23 13.52 -11.33 6.28
C ASN A 23 12.74 -11.33 4.94
N TYR A 24 11.73 -10.48 4.79
CA TYR A 24 11.00 -10.30 3.54
C TYR A 24 11.82 -9.47 2.53
N GLN A 25 12.61 -10.15 1.71
CA GLN A 25 13.52 -9.53 0.72
C GLN A 25 13.03 -9.67 -0.73
N ASN A 26 11.98 -10.45 -0.98
CA ASN A 26 11.49 -10.78 -2.32
C ASN A 26 10.39 -9.82 -2.83
N GLY A 27 10.16 -8.68 -2.17
CA GLY A 27 9.05 -7.77 -2.49
C GLY A 27 9.00 -7.31 -3.94
N LYS A 28 10.17 -7.05 -4.56
CA LYS A 28 10.25 -6.65 -5.97
C LYS A 28 9.75 -7.77 -6.91
N VAL A 29 10.22 -9.00 -6.70
CA VAL A 29 9.81 -10.17 -7.50
C VAL A 29 8.31 -10.40 -7.32
N ALA A 30 7.82 -10.35 -6.08
CA ALA A 30 6.41 -10.52 -5.78
C ALA A 30 5.52 -9.47 -6.48
N ALA A 31 5.98 -8.22 -6.60
CA ALA A 31 5.25 -7.18 -7.32
C ALA A 31 5.18 -7.45 -8.83
N GLU A 32 6.28 -7.92 -9.43
CA GLU A 32 6.36 -8.25 -10.87
C GLU A 32 5.55 -9.51 -11.26
N ASP A 33 5.24 -10.36 -10.27
CA ASP A 33 4.41 -11.56 -10.41
C ASP A 33 2.90 -11.25 -10.38
N ILE A 34 2.50 -10.03 -9.99
CA ILE A 34 1.10 -9.59 -10.07
C ILE A 34 0.73 -9.42 -11.56
N SER A 35 -0.19 -10.27 -12.04
CA SER A 35 -0.61 -10.31 -13.44
C SER A 35 -2.03 -9.78 -13.70
N CYS A 36 -2.83 -9.62 -12.65
CA CYS A 36 -4.19 -9.08 -12.78
C CYS A 36 -4.15 -7.56 -13.01
N PRO A 37 -5.16 -7.01 -13.73
CA PRO A 37 -5.35 -5.57 -13.77
C PRO A 37 -5.34 -4.99 -12.36
N SER A 38 -4.63 -3.88 -12.16
CA SER A 38 -4.47 -3.23 -10.86
C SER A 38 -4.58 -1.72 -11.00
N LEU A 39 -5.33 -1.07 -10.11
CA LEU A 39 -5.42 0.39 -10.06
C LEU A 39 -4.67 0.92 -8.84
N PHE A 40 -3.75 1.85 -9.07
CA PHE A 40 -3.06 2.60 -8.03
C PHE A 40 -3.64 4.01 -7.93
N ILE A 41 -4.12 4.40 -6.76
CA ILE A 41 -4.61 5.77 -6.50
C ILE A 41 -3.68 6.42 -5.47
N PHE A 42 -3.12 7.57 -5.83
CA PHE A 42 -2.18 8.30 -4.97
C PHE A 42 -2.70 9.70 -4.62
N GLY A 43 -2.40 10.16 -3.41
CA GLY A 43 -2.58 11.54 -3.00
C GLY A 43 -1.37 12.38 -3.41
N GLU A 44 -1.58 13.46 -4.17
CA GLU A 44 -0.51 14.37 -4.60
C GLU A 44 0.24 15.01 -3.43
N LEU A 45 -0.46 15.25 -2.32
CA LEU A 45 0.05 15.92 -1.12
C LEU A 45 0.39 14.93 0.00
N ASP A 46 0.41 13.62 -0.29
CA ASP A 46 0.76 12.58 0.67
C ASP A 46 2.22 12.73 1.15
N LYS A 47 2.40 12.93 2.46
CA LYS A 47 3.72 13.06 3.10
C LYS A 47 4.31 11.73 3.57
N MET A 48 3.49 10.68 3.63
CA MET A 48 3.87 9.34 4.06
C MET A 48 4.35 8.51 2.85
N VAL A 49 3.69 8.69 1.70
CA VAL A 49 4.06 8.04 0.45
C VAL A 49 4.50 9.09 -0.57
N ASN A 50 5.80 9.16 -0.82
CA ASN A 50 6.32 10.02 -1.88
C ASN A 50 5.77 9.56 -3.24
N ILE A 51 5.15 10.48 -3.98
CA ILE A 51 4.48 10.19 -5.25
C ILE A 51 5.40 9.54 -6.29
N GLU A 52 6.67 9.94 -6.37
CA GLU A 52 7.62 9.38 -7.33
C GLU A 52 8.02 7.94 -6.97
N ILE A 53 8.05 7.62 -5.68
CA ILE A 53 8.26 6.24 -5.21
C ILE A 53 7.01 5.40 -5.49
N GLY A 54 5.81 5.95 -5.25
CA GLY A 54 4.54 5.29 -5.58
C GLY A 54 4.42 4.95 -7.06
N LYS A 55 4.75 5.91 -7.95
CA LYS A 55 4.79 5.69 -9.41
C LYS A 55 5.79 4.60 -9.82
N LYS A 56 6.98 4.56 -9.21
CA LYS A 56 7.96 3.50 -9.48
C LYS A 56 7.42 2.13 -9.08
N PHE A 57 6.70 2.05 -7.97
CA PHE A 57 6.07 0.80 -7.53
C PHE A 57 4.94 0.37 -8.47
N SER A 58 4.04 1.27 -8.86
CA SER A 58 2.96 0.93 -9.80
C SER A 58 3.49 0.42 -11.14
N GLN A 59 4.61 0.98 -11.62
CA GLN A 59 5.28 0.53 -12.84
C GLN A 59 5.90 -0.87 -12.75
N MET A 60 6.16 -1.40 -11.55
CA MET A 60 6.64 -2.79 -11.38
C MET A 60 5.50 -3.80 -11.58
N VAL A 61 4.26 -3.41 -11.28
CA VAL A 61 3.08 -4.26 -11.44
C VAL A 61 2.62 -4.22 -12.89
N LYS A 62 2.54 -5.39 -13.53
CA LYS A 62 2.08 -5.50 -14.92
C LYS A 62 0.59 -5.17 -15.02
N ASN A 63 0.16 -4.64 -16.16
CA ASN A 63 -1.24 -4.27 -16.41
C ASN A 63 -1.82 -3.30 -15.36
N SER A 64 -0.98 -2.48 -14.76
CA SER A 64 -1.39 -1.49 -13.79
C SER A 64 -1.80 -0.17 -14.46
N SER A 65 -2.71 0.55 -13.81
CA SER A 65 -3.04 1.94 -14.10
C SER A 65 -2.82 2.79 -12.86
N GLN A 66 -2.65 4.09 -13.05
CA GLN A 66 -2.43 5.04 -11.95
C GLN A 66 -3.37 6.23 -12.07
N HIS A 67 -3.87 6.71 -10.94
CA HIS A 67 -4.63 7.95 -10.82
C HIS A 67 -4.08 8.78 -9.65
N ILE A 68 -3.92 10.08 -9.84
CA ILE A 68 -3.39 10.98 -8.83
C ILE A 68 -4.48 11.98 -8.48
N ILE A 69 -4.77 12.11 -7.20
CA ILE A 69 -5.79 12.99 -6.66
C ILE A 69 -5.12 14.09 -5.85
N ASN A 70 -5.53 15.34 -6.02
CA ASN A 70 -5.02 16.47 -5.24
C ASN A 70 -5.56 16.43 -3.79
N CYS A 71 -5.01 15.53 -2.98
CA CYS A 71 -5.32 15.31 -1.58
C CYS A 71 -4.10 14.72 -0.84
N GLY A 72 -4.19 14.63 0.49
CA GLY A 72 -3.19 14.02 1.34
C GLY A 72 -3.26 12.49 1.38
N HIS A 73 -2.83 11.94 2.52
CA HIS A 73 -2.68 10.49 2.70
C HIS A 73 -4.03 9.75 2.76
N MET A 74 -5.06 10.38 3.32
CA MET A 74 -6.34 9.74 3.62
C MET A 74 -7.32 9.96 2.47
N ILE A 75 -6.96 9.52 1.26
CA ILE A 75 -7.70 9.74 0.00
C ILE A 75 -9.21 9.46 0.15
N MET A 76 -9.57 8.37 0.84
CA MET A 76 -10.96 7.95 1.02
C MET A 76 -11.80 8.92 1.86
N ILE A 77 -11.16 9.77 2.65
CA ILE A 77 -11.80 10.80 3.49
C ILE A 77 -11.67 12.18 2.83
N GLU A 78 -10.48 12.48 2.31
CA GLU A 78 -10.13 13.80 1.79
C GLU A 78 -10.76 14.08 0.42
N ASN A 79 -10.90 13.07 -0.45
CA ASN A 79 -11.57 13.21 -1.75
C ASN A 79 -12.29 11.91 -2.15
N ALA A 80 -13.32 11.57 -1.37
CA ALA A 80 -14.05 10.31 -1.49
C ALA A 80 -14.79 10.14 -2.83
N PHE A 81 -15.28 11.23 -3.43
CA PHE A 81 -16.09 11.17 -4.64
C PHE A 81 -15.27 10.80 -5.86
N GLU A 82 -14.16 11.50 -6.10
CA GLU A 82 -13.26 11.21 -7.20
C GLU A 82 -12.65 9.81 -7.08
N MET A 83 -12.22 9.42 -5.87
CA MET A 83 -11.70 8.08 -5.61
C MET A 83 -12.72 6.99 -5.95
N ARG A 84 -13.99 7.14 -5.51
CA ARG A 84 -15.06 6.17 -5.81
C ARG A 84 -15.38 6.10 -7.30
N GLU A 85 -15.37 7.23 -7.99
CA GLU A 85 -15.56 7.27 -9.45
C GLU A 85 -14.50 6.43 -10.15
N LYS A 86 -13.23 6.63 -9.83
CA LYS A 86 -12.12 5.89 -10.46
C LYS A 86 -12.12 4.40 -10.14
N ILE A 87 -12.50 4.02 -8.91
CA ILE A 87 -12.72 2.60 -8.59
C ILE A 87 -13.86 2.02 -9.42
N SER A 88 -14.99 2.73 -9.54
CA SER A 88 -16.14 2.29 -10.33
C SER A 88 -15.82 2.14 -11.82
N GLU A 89 -15.01 3.06 -12.37
CA GLU A 89 -14.52 2.97 -13.75
C GLU A 89 -13.61 1.76 -13.98
N PHE A 90 -12.73 1.46 -13.02
CA PHE A 90 -11.79 0.34 -13.12
C PHE A 90 -12.44 -1.04 -12.97
N LEU A 91 -13.53 -1.14 -12.20
CA LEU A 91 -14.24 -2.39 -11.96
C LEU A 91 -15.25 -2.77 -13.05
N LYS A 92 -15.48 -1.90 -14.05
CA LYS A 92 -16.33 -2.19 -15.21
C LYS A 92 -15.59 -3.01 -16.25
#